data_AF-A0A7C6K1G5-F1
#
_entry.id   AF-A0A7C6K1G5-F1
#
_cell.length_a   1.000
_cell.length_b   1.000
_cell.length_c   1.000
_cell.angle_alpha   90.00
_cell.angle_beta   90.00
_cell.angle_gamma   90.00
#
_symmetry.space_group_name_H-M   'P 1'
#
loop_
_entity.id
_entity.type
_entity.pdbx_description
1 polymer ?
#
loop_
_entity_poly.entity_id
_entity_poly.type
_entity_poly.pdbx_seq_one_letter_code
_entity_poly.pdbx_strand_id
1 'polypeptide(L)'
;FEYAKLSVEELKEKIMNYVLKIENANIKKLVLAVLKEDLDAYFVHPAAKSVHHNYISGLAYHVYSMLKLADTYIELYPFLNKDLIYGGILLHDFGKITEMEKTTGEYTKQGNLLGHIIIASNILYEKAKELSLEKSEEYLMLAHIIIAHHGFLEFGSPKEPTIPEAYVVFLCDYADSRMGALEKELKDGVKGEYSQPVFAFNKRIFYLPDLD
;
A
#
# COMPACT_ATOMS: atom_id res chain seq x y z
N PHE A 1 3.01 -11.08 17.08
CA PHE A 1 3.29 -9.96 16.15
C PHE A 1 3.74 -8.77 16.98
N GLU A 2 4.73 -8.00 16.52
CA GLU A 2 4.91 -6.63 17.02
C GLU A 2 3.65 -5.81 16.65
N TYR A 3 3.48 -4.60 17.21
CA TYR A 3 2.39 -3.68 16.82
C TYR A 3 2.96 -2.59 15.91
N ALA A 4 2.12 -2.04 15.04
CA ALA A 4 2.46 -0.82 14.32
C ALA A 4 2.86 0.31 15.28
N LYS A 5 3.61 1.30 14.78
CA LYS A 5 4.04 2.45 15.61
C LYS A 5 2.89 3.33 16.10
N LEU A 6 1.69 3.13 15.55
CA LEU A 6 0.46 3.86 15.88
C LEU A 6 -0.65 2.85 16.24
N SER A 7 -1.57 3.27 17.11
CA SER A 7 -2.75 2.45 17.46
C SER A 7 -3.70 2.29 16.27
N VAL A 8 -4.58 1.29 16.33
CA VAL A 8 -5.64 1.07 15.33
C VAL A 8 -6.54 2.30 15.22
N GLU A 9 -6.91 2.89 16.37
CA GLU A 9 -7.76 4.07 16.46
C GLU A 9 -7.09 5.29 15.81
N GLU A 10 -5.80 5.49 16.08
CA GLU A 10 -5.02 6.58 15.47
C GLU A 10 -4.90 6.40 13.94
N LEU A 11 -4.62 5.18 13.48
CA LEU A 11 -4.53 4.87 12.06
C LEU A 11 -5.88 5.09 11.36
N LYS A 12 -6.96 4.65 11.98
CA LYS A 12 -8.32 4.85 11.47
C LYS A 12 -8.65 6.33 11.34
N GLU A 13 -8.41 7.12 12.39
CA GLU A 13 -8.64 8.56 12.34
C GLU A 13 -7.83 9.22 11.21
N LYS A 14 -6.51 8.95 11.16
CA LYS A 14 -5.60 9.57 10.19
C LYS A 14 -5.92 9.19 8.75
N ILE A 15 -6.18 7.91 8.48
CA ILE A 15 -6.55 7.42 7.14
C ILE A 15 -7.91 7.98 6.72
N MET A 16 -8.90 7.99 7.61
CA MET A 16 -10.20 8.58 7.30
C MET A 16 -10.11 10.08 7.02
N ASN A 17 -9.19 10.81 7.67
CA ASN A 17 -8.91 12.20 7.32
C ASN A 17 -8.40 12.36 5.89
N TYR A 18 -7.60 11.41 5.36
CA TYR A 18 -7.22 11.42 3.94
C TYR A 18 -8.40 11.10 3.02
N VAL A 19 -9.27 10.15 3.38
CA VAL A 19 -10.51 9.89 2.63
C VAL A 19 -11.34 11.18 2.52
N LEU A 20 -11.42 11.98 3.59
CA LEU A 20 -12.14 13.25 3.58
C LEU A 20 -11.52 14.29 2.64
N LYS A 21 -10.19 14.28 2.43
CA LYS A 21 -9.49 15.19 1.51
C LYS A 21 -9.76 14.91 0.02
N ILE A 22 -10.35 13.76 -0.34
CA ILE A 22 -10.69 13.43 -1.73
C ILE A 22 -11.89 14.28 -2.17
N GLU A 23 -11.72 15.11 -3.18
CA GLU A 23 -12.76 16.06 -3.64
C GLU A 23 -13.64 15.48 -4.75
N ASN A 24 -13.07 14.70 -5.67
CA ASN A 24 -13.82 13.99 -6.71
C ASN A 24 -14.80 13.00 -6.07
N ALA A 25 -16.09 13.23 -6.34
CA ALA A 25 -17.17 12.47 -5.73
C ALA A 25 -17.18 10.99 -6.13
N ASN A 26 -16.80 10.65 -7.37
CA ASN A 26 -16.79 9.27 -7.85
C ASN A 26 -15.63 8.48 -7.24
N ILE A 27 -14.42 9.07 -7.20
CA ILE A 27 -13.27 8.48 -6.50
C ILE A 27 -13.61 8.24 -5.03
N LYS A 28 -14.13 9.26 -4.33
CA LYS A 28 -14.51 9.13 -2.92
C LYS A 28 -15.55 8.03 -2.70
N LYS A 29 -16.56 7.92 -3.57
CA LYS A 29 -17.57 6.84 -3.49
C LYS A 29 -16.95 5.46 -3.68
N LEU A 30 -16.09 5.28 -4.69
CA LEU A 30 -15.41 4.01 -4.95
C LEU A 30 -14.52 3.60 -3.78
N VAL A 31 -13.71 4.53 -3.27
CA VAL A 31 -12.84 4.32 -2.10
C VAL A 31 -13.66 3.89 -0.89
N LEU A 32 -14.71 4.63 -0.55
CA LEU A 32 -15.57 4.29 0.58
C LEU A 32 -16.29 2.97 0.40
N ALA A 33 -16.71 2.62 -0.81
CA ALA A 33 -17.40 1.36 -1.09
C ALA A 33 -16.46 0.16 -0.91
N VAL A 34 -15.21 0.25 -1.37
CA VAL A 34 -14.22 -0.82 -1.17
C VAL A 34 -13.84 -0.92 0.31
N LEU A 35 -13.51 0.20 0.97
CA LEU A 35 -13.12 0.17 2.40
C LEU A 35 -14.23 -0.38 3.31
N LYS A 36 -15.51 -0.18 2.96
CA LYS A 36 -16.65 -0.72 3.72
C LYS A 36 -16.83 -2.23 3.62
N GLU A 37 -16.26 -2.87 2.60
CA GLU A 37 -16.38 -4.32 2.40
C GLU A 37 -15.80 -5.08 3.61
N ASP A 38 -14.63 -4.65 4.11
CA ASP A 38 -14.01 -5.21 5.31
C ASP A 38 -13.13 -4.18 6.03
N LEU A 39 -13.79 -3.15 6.56
CA LEU A 39 -13.11 -2.02 7.21
C LEU A 39 -12.30 -2.48 8.43
N ASP A 40 -12.85 -3.39 9.22
CA ASP A 40 -12.20 -3.86 10.43
C ASP A 40 -10.97 -4.70 10.10
N ALA A 41 -11.01 -5.57 9.08
CA ALA A 41 -9.81 -6.28 8.65
C ALA A 41 -8.76 -5.33 8.10
N TYR A 42 -9.12 -4.34 7.30
CA TYR A 42 -8.18 -3.37 6.71
C TYR A 42 -7.26 -2.72 7.75
N PHE A 43 -7.80 -2.37 8.93
CA PHE A 43 -7.03 -1.70 9.98
C PHE A 43 -6.23 -2.64 10.90
N VAL A 44 -6.43 -3.94 10.84
CA VAL A 44 -5.76 -4.91 11.73
C VAL A 44 -4.93 -5.95 10.98
N HIS A 45 -5.06 -6.04 9.66
CA HIS A 45 -4.35 -7.01 8.83
C HIS A 45 -2.84 -6.71 8.73
N PRO A 46 -1.96 -7.73 8.74
CA PRO A 46 -0.54 -7.54 8.45
C PRO A 46 -0.30 -7.12 6.99
N ALA A 47 0.78 -6.39 6.69
CA ALA A 47 1.06 -5.98 5.30
C ALA A 47 1.74 -7.07 4.46
N ALA A 48 2.41 -8.03 5.11
CA ALA A 48 3.11 -9.12 4.45
C ALA A 48 3.39 -10.28 5.40
N LYS A 49 3.61 -11.48 4.84
CA LYS A 49 3.91 -12.71 5.60
C LYS A 49 5.32 -12.74 6.21
N SER A 50 6.31 -12.18 5.53
CA SER A 50 7.73 -12.31 5.92
C SER A 50 8.61 -11.12 5.54
N VAL A 51 8.10 -10.16 4.79
CA VAL A 51 8.88 -9.07 4.19
C VAL A 51 8.20 -7.76 4.58
N HIS A 52 8.76 -7.05 5.58
CA HIS A 52 8.33 -5.77 6.17
C HIS A 52 6.85 -5.66 6.64
N HIS A 53 6.59 -4.86 7.68
CA HIS A 53 5.25 -4.69 8.31
C HIS A 53 4.48 -5.99 8.63
N ASN A 54 5.18 -7.09 8.97
CA ASN A 54 4.58 -8.32 9.47
C ASN A 54 4.18 -8.17 10.95
N TYR A 55 3.35 -7.17 11.23
CA TYR A 55 2.81 -6.85 12.53
C TYR A 55 1.30 -6.56 12.42
N ILE A 56 0.60 -6.64 13.55
CA ILE A 56 -0.81 -6.28 13.59
C ILE A 56 -0.95 -4.81 13.15
N SER A 57 -1.89 -4.55 12.25
CA SER A 57 -2.10 -3.24 11.58
C SER A 57 -0.99 -2.82 10.62
N GLY A 58 -0.16 -3.76 10.16
CA GLY A 58 0.89 -3.50 9.19
C GLY A 58 0.38 -2.87 7.88
N LEU A 59 -0.73 -3.36 7.35
CA LEU A 59 -1.31 -2.85 6.10
C LEU A 59 -1.73 -1.38 6.23
N ALA A 60 -2.49 -1.05 7.28
CA ALA A 60 -2.92 0.32 7.52
C ALA A 60 -1.75 1.27 7.82
N TYR A 61 -0.72 0.81 8.54
CA TYR A 61 0.47 1.63 8.77
C TYR A 61 1.22 1.93 7.47
N HIS A 62 1.40 0.93 6.61
CA HIS A 62 1.99 1.06 5.28
C HIS A 62 1.23 2.09 4.42
N VAL A 63 -0.09 1.93 4.30
CA VAL A 63 -0.96 2.88 3.60
C VAL A 63 -0.81 4.30 4.15
N TYR A 64 -0.82 4.45 5.48
CA TYR A 64 -0.67 5.77 6.10
C TYR A 64 0.70 6.39 5.80
N SER A 65 1.77 5.62 5.85
CA SER A 65 3.13 6.08 5.49
C SER A 65 3.19 6.54 4.03
N MET A 66 2.63 5.75 3.11
CA MET A 66 2.53 6.13 1.70
C MET A 66 1.73 7.42 1.48
N LEU A 67 0.62 7.63 2.21
CA LEU A 67 -0.15 8.87 2.14
C LEU A 67 0.67 10.09 2.57
N LYS A 68 1.56 9.94 3.57
CA LYS A 68 2.49 11.01 3.97
C LYS A 68 3.56 11.27 2.92
N LEU A 69 4.11 10.23 2.30
CA LEU A 69 5.05 10.38 1.18
C LEU A 69 4.37 11.09 0.00
N ALA A 70 3.12 10.71 -0.30
CA ALA A 70 2.33 11.30 -1.37
C ALA A 70 2.08 12.80 -1.17
N ASP A 71 1.81 13.25 0.06
CA ASP A 71 1.66 14.69 0.35
C ASP A 71 2.88 15.50 -0.13
N THR A 72 4.09 14.94 0.02
CA THR A 72 5.32 15.59 -0.43
C THR A 72 5.38 15.69 -1.96
N TYR A 73 5.00 14.63 -2.67
CA TYR A 73 4.93 14.66 -4.14
C TYR A 73 3.88 15.64 -4.64
N ILE A 74 2.70 15.67 -4.02
CA ILE A 74 1.60 16.56 -4.41
C ILE A 74 1.98 18.03 -4.19
N GLU A 75 2.68 18.35 -3.09
CA GLU A 75 3.16 19.70 -2.81
C GLU A 75 4.20 20.16 -3.85
N LEU A 76 5.15 19.29 -4.20
CA LEU A 76 6.22 19.62 -5.15
C LEU A 76 5.76 19.63 -6.62
N TYR A 77 4.74 18.84 -6.96
CA TYR A 77 4.27 18.64 -8.32
C TYR A 77 2.76 18.89 -8.44
N PRO A 78 2.32 20.17 -8.48
CA PRO A 78 0.89 20.52 -8.48
C PRO A 78 0.08 20.05 -9.71
N PHE A 79 0.74 19.53 -10.75
CA PHE A 79 0.07 18.96 -11.92
C PHE A 79 -0.55 17.59 -11.62
N LEU A 80 -0.14 16.93 -10.53
CA LEU A 80 -0.63 15.61 -10.13
C LEU A 80 -2.06 15.68 -9.60
N ASN A 81 -2.87 14.70 -9.98
CA ASN A 81 -4.20 14.54 -9.41
C ASN A 81 -4.12 13.90 -8.01
N LYS A 82 -4.20 14.75 -6.98
CA LYS A 82 -4.24 14.36 -5.56
C LYS A 82 -5.26 13.26 -5.26
N ASP A 83 -6.47 13.36 -5.81
CA ASP A 83 -7.56 12.46 -5.49
C ASP A 83 -7.31 11.04 -6.01
N LEU A 84 -6.75 10.91 -7.21
CA LEU A 84 -6.31 9.64 -7.78
C LEU A 84 -5.16 9.02 -6.99
N ILE A 85 -4.18 9.82 -6.54
CA ILE A 85 -3.07 9.33 -5.73
C ILE A 85 -3.60 8.81 -4.39
N TYR A 86 -4.39 9.59 -3.66
CA TYR A 86 -4.97 9.15 -2.39
C TYR A 86 -5.85 7.93 -2.58
N GLY A 87 -6.75 7.94 -3.56
CA GLY A 87 -7.63 6.80 -3.84
C GLY A 87 -6.84 5.54 -4.23
N GLY A 88 -5.81 5.69 -5.06
CA GLY A 88 -4.91 4.60 -5.44
C GLY A 88 -4.20 3.98 -4.23
N ILE A 89 -3.57 4.81 -3.39
CA ILE A 89 -2.87 4.35 -2.18
C ILE A 89 -3.82 3.65 -1.22
N LEU A 90 -5.02 4.17 -1.01
CA LEU A 90 -6.00 3.57 -0.10
C LEU A 90 -6.45 2.18 -0.56
N LEU A 91 -6.40 1.90 -1.86
CA LEU A 91 -6.99 0.70 -2.45
C LEU A 91 -5.99 -0.34 -2.98
N HIS A 92 -4.75 0.06 -3.29
CA HIS A 92 -3.79 -0.78 -4.04
C HIS A 92 -3.61 -2.19 -3.45
N ASP A 93 -3.52 -2.27 -2.13
CA ASP A 93 -3.24 -3.49 -1.39
C ASP A 93 -4.48 -4.11 -0.72
N PHE A 94 -5.68 -3.59 -0.99
CA PHE A 94 -6.90 -4.05 -0.30
C PHE A 94 -7.14 -5.56 -0.47
N GLY A 95 -6.70 -6.14 -1.59
CA GLY A 95 -6.78 -7.57 -1.86
C GLY A 95 -5.99 -8.45 -0.88
N LYS A 96 -5.04 -7.90 -0.10
CA LYS A 96 -4.28 -8.66 0.91
C LYS A 96 -5.17 -9.25 1.99
N ILE A 97 -6.29 -8.61 2.29
CA ILE A 97 -7.31 -9.08 3.25
C ILE A 97 -7.88 -10.44 2.85
N THR A 98 -8.01 -10.70 1.55
CA THR A 98 -8.47 -12.00 1.01
C THR A 98 -7.31 -12.92 0.63
N GLU A 99 -6.17 -12.35 0.27
CA GLU A 99 -4.97 -13.09 -0.13
C GLU A 99 -4.43 -13.97 1.02
N MET A 100 -4.50 -13.47 2.25
CA MET A 100 -3.95 -14.13 3.43
C MET A 100 -4.99 -14.25 4.55
N GLU A 101 -4.93 -15.34 5.31
CA GLU A 101 -5.75 -15.49 6.50
C GLU A 101 -5.16 -14.64 7.64
N LYS A 102 -6.02 -13.85 8.28
CA LYS A 102 -5.66 -12.82 9.26
C LYS A 102 -4.94 -13.36 10.50
N THR A 103 -5.30 -14.56 10.96
CA THR A 103 -4.83 -15.13 12.24
C THR A 103 -3.50 -15.86 12.11
N THR A 104 -3.35 -16.60 11.01
CA THR A 104 -2.21 -17.47 10.72
C THR A 104 -1.19 -16.80 9.80
N GLY A 105 -1.61 -15.80 9.00
CA GLY A 105 -0.79 -15.23 7.93
C GLY A 105 -0.54 -16.21 6.79
N GLU A 106 -1.28 -17.31 6.70
CA GLU A 106 -1.17 -18.26 5.60
C GLU A 106 -1.93 -17.77 4.37
N TYR A 107 -1.36 -18.01 3.18
CA TYR A 107 -2.02 -17.66 1.93
C TYR A 107 -3.26 -18.53 1.71
N THR A 108 -4.37 -17.89 1.36
CA THR A 108 -5.60 -18.61 0.97
C THR A 108 -5.41 -19.30 -0.38
N LYS A 109 -6.29 -20.25 -0.72
CA LYS A 109 -6.27 -20.88 -2.06
C LYS A 109 -6.40 -19.83 -3.16
N GLN A 110 -7.29 -18.86 -2.97
CA GLN A 110 -7.49 -17.76 -3.91
C GLN A 110 -6.27 -16.84 -3.97
N GLY A 111 -5.68 -16.49 -2.82
CA GLY A 111 -4.46 -15.70 -2.74
C GLY A 111 -3.30 -16.32 -3.49
N ASN A 112 -3.04 -17.62 -3.30
CA ASN A 112 -1.98 -18.33 -4.02
C ASN A 112 -2.18 -18.38 -5.54
N LEU A 113 -3.42 -18.39 -6.02
CA LEU A 113 -3.72 -18.52 -7.46
C LEU A 113 -3.83 -17.17 -8.18
N LEU A 114 -4.29 -16.11 -7.49
CA LEU A 114 -4.59 -14.82 -8.12
C LEU A 114 -3.69 -13.68 -7.64
N GLY A 115 -3.25 -13.70 -6.39
CA GLY A 115 -2.56 -12.59 -5.75
C GLY A 115 -3.46 -11.38 -5.44
N HIS A 116 -3.02 -10.54 -4.50
CA HIS A 116 -3.79 -9.39 -4.01
C HIS A 116 -4.09 -8.35 -5.09
N ILE A 117 -3.22 -8.15 -6.08
CA ILE A 117 -3.43 -7.16 -7.16
C ILE A 117 -4.72 -7.46 -7.93
N ILE A 118 -4.87 -8.70 -8.39
CA ILE A 118 -6.05 -9.14 -9.15
C ILE A 118 -7.28 -9.17 -8.26
N ILE A 119 -7.13 -9.62 -7.01
CA ILE A 119 -8.22 -9.60 -6.03
C ILE A 119 -8.72 -8.17 -5.79
N ALA A 120 -7.84 -7.20 -5.55
CA ALA A 120 -8.17 -5.80 -5.33
C ALA A 120 -8.86 -5.19 -6.56
N SER A 121 -8.35 -5.46 -7.76
CA SER A 121 -8.97 -5.01 -9.01
C SER A 121 -10.38 -5.56 -9.20
N ASN A 122 -10.61 -6.83 -8.86
CA ASN A 122 -11.93 -7.45 -8.95
C ASN A 122 -12.91 -6.85 -7.93
N ILE A 123 -12.48 -6.62 -6.70
CA ILE A 123 -13.28 -5.96 -5.66
C ILE A 123 -13.67 -4.56 -6.13
N LEU A 124 -12.72 -3.77 -6.64
CA LEU A 124 -12.99 -2.44 -7.16
C LEU A 124 -14.03 -2.47 -8.30
N TYR A 125 -13.91 -3.43 -9.23
CA TYR A 125 -14.85 -3.55 -10.34
C TYR A 125 -16.27 -3.88 -9.89
N GLU A 126 -16.43 -4.81 -8.94
CA GLU A 126 -17.76 -5.13 -8.39
C GLU A 126 -18.38 -3.92 -7.68
N LYS A 127 -17.60 -3.18 -6.89
CA LYS A 127 -18.08 -1.92 -6.26
C LYS A 127 -18.40 -0.84 -7.28
N ALA A 128 -17.63 -0.75 -8.36
CA ALA A 128 -17.93 0.18 -9.44
C ALA A 128 -19.27 -0.17 -10.10
N LYS A 129 -19.56 -1.45 -10.36
CA LYS A 129 -20.85 -1.90 -10.90
C LYS A 129 -22.02 -1.62 -9.96
N GLU A 130 -21.88 -1.91 -8.67
CA GLU A 130 -22.89 -1.60 -7.65
C GLU A 130 -23.25 -0.10 -7.64
N LEU A 131 -22.27 0.76 -7.92
CA LEU A 131 -22.42 2.22 -7.97
C LEU A 131 -22.78 2.77 -9.37
N SER A 132 -22.89 1.92 -10.40
CA SER A 132 -23.04 2.33 -11.81
C SER A 132 -21.91 3.25 -12.30
N LEU A 133 -20.68 2.99 -11.83
CA LEU A 133 -19.45 3.73 -12.14
C LEU A 133 -18.45 2.89 -12.96
N GLU A 134 -18.79 1.67 -13.37
CA GLU A 134 -17.87 0.75 -14.07
C GLU A 134 -17.43 1.24 -15.46
N LYS A 135 -18.10 2.27 -15.99
CA LYS A 135 -17.73 2.95 -17.24
C LYS A 135 -17.12 4.34 -17.02
N SER A 136 -16.95 4.76 -15.76
CA SER A 136 -16.35 6.05 -15.42
C SER A 136 -14.85 6.03 -15.65
N GLU A 137 -14.30 7.20 -15.96
CA GLU A 137 -12.85 7.37 -16.08
C GLU A 137 -12.17 7.21 -14.72
N GLU A 138 -12.82 7.65 -13.63
CA GLU A 138 -12.30 7.50 -12.27
C GLU A 138 -12.09 6.04 -11.88
N TYR A 139 -13.04 5.16 -12.19
CA TYR A 139 -12.87 3.72 -12.01
C TYR A 139 -11.69 3.20 -12.82
N LEU A 140 -11.62 3.55 -14.11
CA LEU A 140 -10.58 3.04 -15.00
C LEU A 140 -9.17 3.46 -14.51
N MET A 141 -9.01 4.71 -14.07
CA MET A 141 -7.75 5.21 -13.54
C MET A 141 -7.37 4.54 -12.22
N LEU A 142 -8.32 4.37 -11.29
CA LEU A 142 -8.06 3.64 -10.04
C LEU A 142 -7.70 2.17 -10.30
N ALA A 143 -8.41 1.50 -11.21
CA ALA A 143 -8.10 0.13 -11.60
C ALA A 143 -6.70 0.02 -12.20
N HIS A 144 -6.33 0.97 -13.07
CA HIS A 144 -4.98 1.05 -13.62
C HIS A 144 -3.91 1.24 -12.54
N ILE A 145 -4.13 2.15 -11.58
CA ILE A 145 -3.22 2.33 -10.44
C ILE A 145 -3.05 1.02 -9.67
N ILE A 146 -4.15 0.32 -9.35
CA ILE A 146 -4.09 -0.97 -8.65
C ILE A 146 -3.29 -1.99 -9.45
N ILE A 147 -3.53 -2.17 -10.75
CA ILE A 147 -2.80 -3.20 -11.52
C ILE A 147 -1.37 -2.80 -11.88
N ALA A 148 -0.96 -1.56 -11.60
CA ALA A 148 0.35 -1.03 -11.93
C ALA A 148 1.23 -0.67 -10.73
N HIS A 149 0.72 -0.75 -9.49
CA HIS A 149 1.43 -0.19 -8.33
C HIS A 149 2.75 -0.88 -8.00
N HIS A 150 2.99 -2.12 -8.43
CA HIS A 150 4.31 -2.76 -8.31
C HIS A 150 5.36 -2.19 -9.28
N GLY A 151 4.98 -1.30 -10.20
CA GLY A 151 5.88 -0.58 -11.08
C GLY A 151 6.33 -1.40 -12.29
N PHE A 152 7.32 -2.25 -12.11
CA PHE A 152 7.91 -3.01 -13.22
C PHE A 152 7.31 -4.41 -13.34
N LEU A 153 7.28 -4.95 -14.55
CA LEU A 153 6.79 -6.32 -14.80
C LEU A 153 7.59 -7.37 -14.01
N GLU A 154 8.89 -7.14 -13.82
CA GLU A 154 9.78 -8.00 -13.04
C GLU A 154 9.48 -8.03 -11.53
N PHE A 155 8.72 -7.04 -11.02
CA PHE A 155 8.23 -7.02 -9.64
C PHE A 155 6.86 -7.68 -9.51
N GLY A 156 6.38 -8.36 -10.56
CA GLY A 156 5.09 -9.04 -10.59
C GLY A 156 3.91 -8.11 -10.87
N SER A 157 4.16 -6.88 -11.33
CA SER A 157 3.11 -5.96 -11.77
C SER A 157 2.43 -6.48 -13.05
N PRO A 158 1.09 -6.62 -13.09
CA PRO A 158 0.38 -6.95 -14.34
C PRO A 158 0.59 -5.93 -15.46
N LYS A 159 0.78 -4.65 -15.10
CA LYS A 159 0.99 -3.55 -16.04
C LYS A 159 2.00 -2.56 -15.46
N GLU A 160 2.72 -1.84 -16.32
CA GLU A 160 3.58 -0.74 -15.88
C GLU A 160 2.77 0.57 -15.72
N PRO A 161 3.15 1.47 -14.78
CA PRO A 161 2.48 2.75 -14.63
C PRO A 161 2.56 3.60 -15.89
N THR A 162 1.40 3.83 -16.52
CA THR A 162 1.27 4.70 -17.70
C THR A 162 0.57 6.04 -17.45
N ILE A 163 0.26 6.36 -16.19
CA ILE A 163 -0.19 7.70 -15.76
C ILE A 163 0.72 8.20 -14.63
N PRO A 164 0.93 9.52 -14.50
CA PRO A 164 1.81 10.08 -13.46
C PRO A 164 1.44 9.64 -12.05
N GLU A 165 0.15 9.59 -11.73
CA GLU A 165 -0.37 9.23 -10.42
C GLU A 165 -0.02 7.78 -10.06
N ALA A 166 -0.17 6.84 -10.99
CA ALA A 166 0.22 5.45 -10.79
C ALA A 166 1.73 5.32 -10.54
N TYR A 167 2.54 6.15 -11.22
CA TYR A 167 3.99 6.16 -11.01
C TYR A 167 4.34 6.67 -9.60
N VAL A 168 3.65 7.70 -9.11
CA VAL A 168 3.82 8.20 -7.73
C VAL A 168 3.39 7.15 -6.71
N VAL A 169 2.25 6.45 -6.92
CA VAL A 169 1.82 5.36 -6.04
C VAL A 169 2.87 4.26 -5.97
N PHE A 170 3.42 3.84 -7.11
CA PHE A 170 4.53 2.89 -7.17
C PHE A 170 5.76 3.38 -6.39
N LEU A 171 6.18 4.64 -6.56
CA LEU A 171 7.33 5.18 -5.84
C LEU A 171 7.09 5.23 -4.33
N CYS A 172 5.89 5.58 -3.88
CA CYS A 172 5.52 5.56 -2.47
C CYS A 172 5.57 4.14 -1.89
N ASP A 173 4.97 3.16 -2.58
CA ASP A 173 4.96 1.76 -2.16
C ASP A 173 6.39 1.19 -2.10
N TYR A 174 7.15 1.38 -3.17
CA TYR A 174 8.53 0.92 -3.26
C TYR A 174 9.42 1.58 -2.20
N ALA A 175 9.27 2.87 -1.95
CA ALA A 175 10.06 3.55 -0.92
C ALA A 175 9.72 3.05 0.48
N ASP A 176 8.43 2.99 0.84
CA ASP A 176 7.99 2.58 2.17
C ASP A 176 8.36 1.11 2.46
N SER A 177 8.11 0.22 1.49
CA SER A 177 8.44 -1.21 1.63
C SER A 177 9.93 -1.46 1.86
N ARG A 178 10.79 -0.76 1.13
CA ARG A 178 12.25 -0.88 1.23
C ARG A 178 12.78 -0.25 2.52
N MET A 179 12.32 0.95 2.86
CA MET A 179 12.78 1.64 4.06
C MET A 179 12.28 0.98 5.34
N GLY A 180 11.02 0.50 5.36
CA GLY A 180 10.48 -0.27 6.49
C GLY A 180 11.21 -1.59 6.70
N ALA A 181 11.58 -2.29 5.62
CA ALA A 181 12.44 -3.48 5.71
C ALA A 181 13.82 -3.14 6.27
N LEU A 182 14.43 -2.05 5.78
CA LEU A 182 15.77 -1.65 6.20
C LEU A 182 15.79 -1.21 7.68
N GLU A 183 14.83 -0.39 8.11
CA GLU A 183 14.71 0.05 9.50
C GLU A 183 14.62 -1.16 10.46
N LYS A 184 13.84 -2.18 10.10
CA LYS A 184 13.71 -3.39 10.90
C LYS A 184 15.03 -4.15 11.03
N GLU A 185 15.74 -4.38 9.91
CA GLU A 185 16.96 -5.18 9.89
C GLU A 185 18.16 -4.44 10.51
N LEU A 186 18.16 -3.11 10.48
CA LEU A 186 19.26 -2.29 11.00
C LEU A 186 19.04 -1.81 12.45
N LYS A 187 17.88 -2.08 13.05
CA LYS A 187 17.50 -1.58 14.39
C LYS A 187 18.54 -1.87 15.48
N ASP A 188 19.14 -3.07 15.44
CA ASP A 188 20.11 -3.55 16.43
C ASP A 188 21.55 -3.54 15.87
N GLY A 189 21.79 -2.79 14.78
CA GLY A 189 23.11 -2.70 14.17
C GLY A 189 24.10 -1.85 14.98
N VAL A 190 25.38 -2.19 14.86
CA VAL A 190 26.48 -1.49 15.54
C VAL A 190 27.04 -0.40 14.62
N LYS A 191 27.13 0.84 15.12
CA LYS A 191 27.78 1.94 14.38
C LYS A 191 29.25 1.61 14.12
N GLY A 192 29.74 1.97 12.95
CA GLY A 192 31.10 1.66 12.51
C GLY A 192 31.24 0.26 11.92
N GLU A 193 30.18 -0.56 11.94
CA GLU A 193 30.17 -1.91 11.41
C GLU A 193 29.23 -2.07 10.22
N TYR A 194 29.31 -3.24 9.58
CA TYR A 194 28.43 -3.65 8.51
C TYR A 194 27.26 -4.47 9.04
N SER A 195 26.08 -4.28 8.45
CA SER A 195 24.88 -5.06 8.75
C SER A 195 25.00 -6.52 8.31
N GLN A 196 24.06 -7.36 8.74
CA GLN A 196 23.81 -8.62 8.06
C GLN A 196 23.21 -8.39 6.66
N PRO A 197 23.28 -9.37 5.73
CA PRO A 197 22.68 -9.25 4.41
C PRO A 197 21.16 -9.01 4.47
N VAL A 198 20.70 -7.90 3.87
CA VAL A 198 19.29 -7.49 3.88
C VAL A 198 18.56 -8.07 2.66
N PHE A 199 17.65 -9.01 2.89
CA PHE A 199 16.96 -9.74 1.81
C PHE A 199 16.19 -8.81 0.86
N ALA A 200 15.51 -7.79 1.41
CA ALA A 200 14.79 -6.78 0.64
C ALA A 200 15.69 -5.92 -0.27
N PHE A 201 17.02 -6.05 -0.21
CA PHE A 201 17.94 -5.34 -1.11
C PHE A 201 18.85 -6.32 -1.85
N ASN A 202 18.30 -7.47 -2.26
CA ASN A 202 19.06 -8.52 -2.93
C ASN A 202 20.27 -8.97 -2.11
N LYS A 203 20.07 -9.12 -0.79
CA LYS A 203 21.11 -9.50 0.19
C LYS A 203 22.28 -8.52 0.24
N ARG A 204 22.06 -7.24 -0.08
CA ARG A 204 23.07 -6.18 0.15
C ARG A 204 23.38 -6.04 1.64
N ILE A 205 24.62 -5.67 1.90
CA ILE A 205 25.14 -5.34 3.22
C ILE A 205 25.28 -3.82 3.28
N PHE A 206 24.90 -3.22 4.41
CA PHE A 206 24.93 -1.78 4.62
C PHE A 206 25.97 -1.45 5.68
N TYR A 207 26.77 -0.41 5.46
CA TYR A 207 27.64 0.15 6.49
C TYR A 207 26.82 1.11 7.36
N LEU A 208 26.93 1.01 8.68
CA LEU A 208 26.28 1.92 9.61
C LEU A 208 27.28 3.02 9.99
N PRO A 209 27.09 4.27 9.54
CA PRO A 209 28.05 5.33 9.79
C PRO A 209 28.20 5.63 11.29
N ASP A 210 29.44 5.74 11.75
CA ASP A 210 29.79 6.28 13.08
C ASP A 210 30.29 7.71 12.89
N LEU A 211 29.34 8.66 12.88
CA LEU A 211 29.58 10.08 12.64
C LEU A 211 29.30 10.96 13.87
N ASP A 212 29.07 10.32 15.02
CA ASP A 212 28.90 10.98 16.32
C ASP A 212 30.20 10.96 17.14
#